data_AF-A0A415JI16-F1
#
_entry.id   AF-A0A415JI16-F1
#
_cell.length_a   1.000
_cell.length_b   1.000
_cell.length_c   1.000
_cell.angle_alpha   90.00
_cell.angle_beta   90.00
_cell.angle_gamma   90.00
#
_symmetry.space_group_name_H-M   'P 1'
#
loop_
_entity.id
_entity.type
_entity.pdbx_description
1 polymer ?
#
loop_
_entity_poly.entity_id
_entity_poly.type
_entity_poly.pdbx_seq_one_letter_code
_entity_poly.pdbx_strand_id
1 'polypeptide(L)'
;MAKAKCEVKIKDFKWNRGGYAEVMNGGGVQGMLDQKADAAVASANASLPQKYGGDGYGAETIGGKLAKGRLIYAVSKHARASERRHNRLQAIFGGD
;
A
#
# COMPACT_ATOMS: atom_id res chain seq x y z
N MET A 1 -24.03 -7.58 56.49
CA MET A 1 -23.79 -6.70 55.32
C MET A 1 -22.79 -7.39 54.40
N ALA A 2 -23.25 -7.96 53.28
CA ALA A 2 -22.36 -8.62 52.31
C ALA A 2 -21.76 -7.57 51.37
N LYS A 3 -20.43 -7.42 51.35
CA LYS A 3 -19.72 -6.57 50.39
C LYS A 3 -19.56 -7.36 49.09
N ALA A 4 -20.37 -7.05 48.07
CA ALA A 4 -20.15 -7.57 46.72
C ALA A 4 -18.93 -6.86 46.12
N LYS A 5 -17.81 -7.58 45.96
CA LYS A 5 -16.67 -7.11 45.17
C LYS A 5 -17.00 -7.28 43.70
N CYS A 6 -17.20 -6.18 42.99
CA CYS A 6 -17.31 -6.19 41.53
C CYS A 6 -15.87 -6.17 40.96
N GLU A 7 -15.30 -7.35 40.70
CA GLU A 7 -14.02 -7.48 40.02
C GLU A 7 -14.24 -7.47 38.51
N VAL A 8 -13.95 -6.35 37.85
CA VAL A 8 -13.90 -6.27 36.39
C VAL A 8 -12.59 -6.92 35.93
N LYS A 9 -12.65 -8.17 35.47
CA LYS A 9 -11.53 -8.84 34.81
C LYS A 9 -11.36 -8.23 33.41
N ILE A 10 -10.47 -7.25 33.29
CA ILE A 10 -9.99 -6.78 31.99
C ILE A 10 -9.20 -7.94 31.39
N LYS A 11 -9.73 -8.56 30.32
CA LYS A 11 -9.05 -9.64 29.62
C LYS A 11 -7.85 -9.08 28.86
N ASP A 12 -6.78 -9.86 28.80
CA ASP A 12 -5.61 -9.52 27.99
C ASP A 12 -5.98 -9.37 26.51
N PHE A 13 -5.33 -8.41 25.84
CA PHE A 13 -5.53 -8.19 24.42
C PHE A 13 -5.15 -9.44 23.62
N LYS A 14 -6.07 -9.94 22.81
CA LYS A 14 -5.84 -11.04 21.87
C LYS A 14 -5.95 -10.52 20.44
N TRP A 15 -4.88 -10.64 19.68
CA TRP A 15 -4.83 -10.22 18.28
C TRP A 15 -5.88 -10.98 17.44
N ASN A 16 -6.72 -10.25 16.70
CA ASN A 16 -7.65 -10.81 15.73
C ASN A 16 -7.15 -10.59 14.30
N ARG A 17 -6.52 -11.62 13.71
CA ARG A 17 -5.97 -11.54 12.33
C ARG A 17 -7.07 -11.43 11.29
N GLY A 18 -8.22 -12.08 11.50
CA GLY A 18 -9.36 -12.03 10.59
C GLY A 18 -9.98 -10.63 10.55
N GLY A 19 -10.28 -10.07 11.72
CA GLY A 19 -10.82 -8.71 11.83
C GLY A 19 -9.88 -7.65 11.26
N TYR A 20 -8.56 -7.82 11.43
CA TYR A 20 -7.59 -6.95 10.76
C TYR A 20 -7.69 -7.03 9.23
N ALA A 21 -7.76 -8.24 8.67
CA ALA A 21 -7.90 -8.45 7.24
C ALA A 21 -9.20 -7.83 6.69
N GLU A 22 -10.31 -7.96 7.42
CA GLU A 22 -11.60 -7.36 7.05
C GLU A 22 -11.53 -5.83 6.97
N VAL A 23 -10.95 -5.19 7.99
CA VAL A 23 -10.76 -3.73 8.00
C VAL A 23 -9.85 -3.30 6.85
N MET A 24 -8.71 -3.97 6.66
CA MET A 24 -7.74 -3.60 5.63
C MET A 24 -8.24 -3.85 4.21
N ASN A 25 -9.07 -4.88 4.01
CA ASN A 25 -9.72 -5.17 2.74
C ASN A 25 -11.04 -4.39 2.55
N GLY A 26 -11.45 -3.61 3.54
CA GLY A 26 -12.63 -2.75 3.47
C GLY A 26 -12.47 -1.62 2.46
N GLY A 27 -13.58 -1.18 1.86
CA GLY A 27 -13.59 -0.21 0.76
C GLY A 27 -12.87 1.10 1.08
N GLY A 28 -12.94 1.60 2.32
CA GLY A 28 -12.24 2.83 2.71
C GLY A 28 -10.72 2.73 2.63
N VAL A 29 -10.14 1.64 3.18
CA VAL A 29 -8.69 1.40 3.13
C VAL A 29 -8.25 1.09 1.71
N GLN A 30 -9.01 0.27 1.00
CA GLN A 30 -8.70 -0.09 -0.39
C GLN A 30 -8.75 1.13 -1.32
N GLY A 31 -9.74 2.01 -1.17
CA GLY A 31 -9.85 3.24 -1.96
C GLY A 31 -8.71 4.22 -1.67
N MET A 32 -8.24 4.32 -0.41
CA MET A 32 -7.05 5.10 -0.09
C MET A 32 -5.79 4.51 -0.74
N LEU A 33 -5.68 3.18 -0.79
CA LEU A 33 -4.55 2.52 -1.46
C LEU A 33 -4.59 2.73 -2.99
N ASP A 34 -5.77 2.72 -3.60
CA ASP A 34 -5.93 3.05 -5.03
C ASP A 34 -5.48 4.47 -5.32
N GLN A 35 -5.98 5.46 -4.56
CA GLN A 35 -5.59 6.87 -4.74
C GLN A 35 -4.07 7.08 -4.61
N LYS A 36 -3.43 6.41 -3.64
CA LYS A 36 -1.98 6.50 -3.46
C LYS A 36 -1.22 5.84 -4.61
N ALA A 37 -1.70 4.70 -5.09
CA ALA A 37 -1.08 4.00 -6.21
C ALA A 37 -1.20 4.82 -7.50
N ASP A 38 -2.37 5.37 -7.79
CA ASP A 38 -2.61 6.20 -8.97
C ASP A 38 -1.76 7.48 -8.94
N ALA A 39 -1.66 8.14 -7.78
CA ALA A 39 -0.82 9.33 -7.63
C ALA A 39 0.67 9.01 -7.85
N ALA A 40 1.15 7.88 -7.32
CA ALA A 40 2.53 7.46 -7.50
C ALA A 40 2.84 7.05 -8.95
N VAL A 41 1.93 6.33 -9.63
CA VAL A 41 2.05 6.01 -11.05
C VAL A 41 2.07 7.29 -11.90
N ALA A 42 1.15 8.22 -11.64
CA ALA A 42 1.10 9.49 -12.36
C ALA A 42 2.38 10.30 -12.18
N SER A 43 2.92 10.39 -10.95
CA SER A 43 4.19 11.06 -10.67
C SER A 43 5.38 10.39 -11.37
N ALA A 44 5.43 9.06 -11.34
CA ALA A 44 6.49 8.29 -11.99
C ALA A 44 6.46 8.44 -13.52
N ASN A 45 5.27 8.44 -14.11
CA ASN A 45 5.05 8.67 -15.54
C ASN A 45 5.32 10.12 -15.97
N ALA A 46 4.93 11.12 -15.17
CA ALA A 46 5.25 12.52 -15.43
C ALA A 46 6.77 12.79 -15.46
N SER A 47 7.53 12.01 -14.70
CA SER A 47 8.99 12.12 -14.65
C SER A 47 9.68 11.43 -15.84
N LEU A 48 8.98 10.61 -16.63
CA LEU A 48 9.53 9.92 -17.79
C LEU A 48 9.59 10.86 -19.02
N PRO A 49 10.69 10.85 -19.79
CA PRO A 49 10.75 11.66 -21.01
C PRO A 49 9.68 11.24 -22.02
N GLN A 50 8.89 12.22 -22.48
CA GLN A 50 7.75 12.02 -23.40
C GLN A 50 8.12 11.35 -24.73
N LYS A 51 9.40 11.41 -25.14
CA LYS A 51 9.92 10.79 -26.37
C LYS A 51 9.75 9.26 -26.46
N TYR A 52 9.43 8.60 -25.35
CA TYR A 52 9.34 7.14 -25.29
C TYR A 52 7.94 6.57 -25.49
N GLY A 53 6.88 7.40 -25.50
CA GLY A 53 5.49 7.00 -25.82
C GLY A 53 4.88 5.93 -24.90
N GLY A 54 3.73 6.22 -24.29
CA GLY A 54 2.97 5.29 -23.45
C GLY A 54 3.36 5.28 -21.96
N ASP A 55 2.55 4.57 -21.17
CA ASP A 55 2.73 4.49 -19.71
C ASP A 55 3.96 3.64 -19.36
N GLY A 56 4.94 4.24 -18.67
CA GLY A 56 6.16 3.54 -18.26
C GLY A 56 6.00 2.76 -16.96
N TYR A 57 5.11 3.22 -16.08
CA TYR A 57 4.79 2.62 -14.80
C TYR A 57 3.31 2.25 -14.73
N GLY A 58 3.02 1.19 -13.98
CA GLY A 58 1.67 0.72 -13.71
C GLY A 58 1.53 0.26 -12.26
N ALA A 59 0.28 0.04 -11.85
CA ALA A 59 -0.07 -0.50 -10.55
C ALA A 59 -0.92 -1.76 -10.70
N GLU A 60 -0.74 -2.73 -9.81
CA GLU A 60 -1.58 -3.92 -9.71
C GLU A 60 -1.98 -4.21 -8.26
N THR A 61 -3.12 -4.89 -8.09
CA THR A 61 -3.53 -5.37 -6.77
C THR A 61 -2.82 -6.67 -6.46
N ILE A 62 -2.19 -6.74 -5.29
CA ILE A 62 -1.51 -7.95 -4.80
C ILE A 62 -2.14 -8.48 -3.51
N GLY A 63 -2.10 -9.80 -3.33
CA GLY A 63 -2.47 -10.45 -2.08
C GLY A 63 -1.27 -10.47 -1.12
N GLY A 64 -1.32 -9.68 -0.05
CA GLY A 64 -0.37 -9.78 1.05
C GLY A 64 -0.74 -10.89 2.04
N LYS A 65 0.16 -11.19 2.99
CA LYS A 65 -0.04 -12.22 4.04
C LYS A 65 -1.27 -11.98 4.92
N LEU A 66 -1.73 -10.72 5.01
CA LEU A 66 -2.83 -10.30 5.87
C LEU A 66 -3.96 -9.61 5.11
N ALA A 67 -3.64 -8.86 4.05
CA ALA A 67 -4.62 -8.06 3.32
C ALA A 67 -4.12 -7.74 1.89
N LYS A 68 -5.01 -7.23 1.04
CA LYS A 68 -4.70 -6.78 -0.31
C LYS A 68 -3.95 -5.45 -0.27
N GLY A 69 -2.91 -5.34 -1.10
CA GLY A 69 -2.11 -4.13 -1.29
C GLY A 69 -2.03 -3.73 -2.76
N ARG A 70 -1.32 -2.63 -3.06
CA ARG A 70 -1.01 -2.18 -4.43
C ARG A 70 0.49 -2.31 -4.64
N LEU A 71 0.89 -2.96 -5.73
CA LEU A 71 2.26 -2.99 -6.21
C LEU A 71 2.40 -2.00 -7.36
N ILE A 72 3.44 -1.16 -7.32
CA ILE A 72 3.79 -0.27 -8.42
C ILE A 72 5.07 -0.77 -9.06
N TYR A 73 5.08 -0.87 -10.38
CA TYR A 73 6.21 -1.44 -11.11
C TYR A 73 6.45 -0.75 -12.46
N ALA A 74 7.68 -0.87 -12.94
CA ALA A 74 8.08 -0.41 -14.25
C ALA A 74 7.67 -1.42 -15.34
N VAL A 75 6.73 -1.02 -16.19
CA VAL A 75 6.19 -1.81 -17.30
C VAL A 75 7.15 -1.78 -18.48
N SER A 76 7.62 -0.60 -18.87
CA SER A 76 8.43 -0.41 -20.08
C SER A 76 9.93 -0.62 -19.84
N LYS A 77 10.66 -1.02 -20.89
CA LYS A 77 12.13 -1.18 -20.85
C LYS A 77 12.83 0.13 -20.44
N HIS A 78 12.28 1.27 -20.87
CA HIS A 78 12.80 2.59 -20.52
C HIS A 78 12.53 2.98 -19.07
N ALA A 79 11.33 2.68 -18.55
CA ALA A 79 11.03 2.85 -17.14
C ALA A 79 11.95 2.00 -16.26
N ARG A 80 12.17 0.73 -16.60
CA ARG A 80 13.12 -0.14 -15.87
C ARG A 80 14.55 0.38 -15.89
N ALA A 81 15.01 0.90 -17.04
CA ALA A 81 16.33 1.50 -17.16
C ALA A 81 16.46 2.80 -16.34
N SER A 82 15.41 3.61 -16.33
CA SER A 82 15.30 4.81 -15.51
C SER A 82 15.29 4.47 -14.02
N GLU A 83 14.58 3.41 -13.64
CA GLU A 83 14.50 2.93 -12.26
C GLU A 83 15.85 2.50 -11.72
N ARG A 84 16.62 1.75 -12.52
CA ARG A 84 17.97 1.34 -12.17
C ARG A 84 18.94 2.51 -11.97
N ARG A 85 18.69 3.66 -12.61
CA ARG A 85 19.57 4.83 -12.56
C ARG A 85 19.16 5.86 -11.51
N HIS A 86 17.86 6.00 -11.28
CA HIS A 86 17.29 7.12 -10.53
C HIS A 86 16.42 6.68 -9.36
N ASN A 87 16.14 5.38 -9.23
CA ASN A 87 15.44 4.80 -8.10
C ASN A 87 14.14 5.53 -7.75
N ARG A 88 13.33 5.82 -8.77
CA ARG A 88 12.24 6.80 -8.71
C ARG A 88 11.10 6.38 -7.80
N LEU A 89 10.72 5.11 -7.85
CA LEU A 89 9.73 4.51 -6.97
C LEU A 89 10.22 4.58 -5.52
N GLN A 90 11.50 4.31 -5.24
CA GLN A 90 12.05 4.47 -3.89
C GLN A 90 11.98 5.93 -3.42
N ALA A 91 12.30 6.90 -4.29
CA ALA A 91 12.15 8.32 -3.98
C ALA A 91 10.69 8.73 -3.71
N ILE A 92 9.73 8.20 -4.47
CA ILE A 92 8.29 8.46 -4.29
C ILE A 92 7.79 7.92 -2.94
N PHE A 93 8.30 6.77 -2.50
CA PHE A 93 7.92 6.16 -1.23
C PHE A 93 8.77 6.59 -0.04
N GLY A 94 9.77 7.46 -0.24
CA GLY A 94 10.62 7.98 0.83
C GLY A 94 11.54 6.93 1.46
N GLY A 95 12.02 5.97 0.67
CA GLY A 95 13.00 4.99 1.17
C GLY A 95 14.39 5.60 1.24
N ASP A 96 14.92 5.78 2.44
CA ASP A 96 16.35 6.09 2.70
C ASP A 96 17.27 4.92 2.30
#